data_AF-A0A357D840-F1
#
_entry.id   AF-A0A357D840-F1
#
_cell.length_a   1.000
_cell.length_b   1.000
_cell.length_c   1.000
_cell.angle_alpha   90.00
_cell.angle_beta   90.00
_cell.angle_gamma   90.00
#
_symmetry.space_group_name_H-M   'P 1'
#
loop_
_entity.id
_entity.type
_entity.pdbx_description
1 polymer ?
#
loop_
_entity_poly.entity_id
_entity_poly.type
_entity_poly.pdbx_seq_one_letter_code
_entity_poly.pdbx_strand_id
1 'polypeptide(L)'
;MKRTGLFVIMLVFMLSIPTVCSGATDWRTLKTEYFTVFYPSGVEQEAREILEILEFYRPEVEKLTGNRQRHLPIVLDDLGVSTNGLANPLLYNIHLFWYPPTAGLLGTVEDWYTIVAIHEYTHILQMTNVGRGPKVFRSLFGNIFSPNVWVPGWVLEGITVYSESRLFNYQGRLNDGKFDAYIGARVADNRFPSILDATFSPHEFHLEGIYTYGGLFFNYLAQTYGEEKLTEFFTVHGSSWASLDKNTQTVFGKTFPQLWADWKDYETERFKDYSIDGQRVTTDGWYVSNPVIAESDQGEQQLFYRRVKMNKTGPGRGFSRAEIIARDLLSQEEEVVVTTTSSFNLPIKVRNQSKLYYGVEEMKSGYTNALNLSYGVYAQIREKDLRSGRDRLVLAGDIRAYELLPDGSILYSTAVRNDFGSQIYRYKTGE
;
A
#
# COMPACT_ATOMS: atom_id res chain seq x y z
N MET A 1 45.73 -7.65 -33.75
CA MET A 1 45.45 -6.60 -32.72
C MET A 1 44.55 -5.44 -33.18
N LYS A 2 43.93 -5.46 -34.38
CA LYS A 2 43.03 -4.36 -34.83
C LYS A 2 41.52 -4.60 -34.62
N ARG A 3 41.09 -5.84 -34.33
CA ARG A 3 39.67 -6.20 -34.15
C ARG A 3 39.14 -6.00 -32.72
N THR A 4 40.00 -6.08 -31.71
CA THR A 4 39.63 -5.90 -30.29
C THR A 4 39.34 -4.45 -29.92
N GLY A 5 40.07 -3.48 -30.50
CA GLY A 5 39.82 -2.05 -30.26
C GLY A 5 38.48 -1.58 -30.83
N LEU A 6 38.05 -2.11 -31.98
CA LEU A 6 36.77 -1.78 -32.60
C LEU A 6 35.58 -2.30 -31.76
N PHE A 7 35.74 -3.47 -31.14
CA PHE A 7 34.71 -4.07 -30.29
C PHE A 7 34.53 -3.30 -28.98
N VAL A 8 35.63 -2.83 -28.36
CA VAL A 8 35.58 -1.99 -27.15
C VAL A 8 34.99 -0.62 -27.44
N ILE A 9 35.34 0.01 -28.57
CA ILE A 9 34.76 1.29 -28.99
C ILE A 9 33.27 1.14 -29.29
N MET A 10 32.84 0.03 -29.91
CA MET A 10 31.42 -0.24 -30.20
C MET A 10 30.62 -0.53 -28.91
N LEU A 11 31.23 -1.19 -27.92
CA LEU A 11 30.63 -1.45 -26.61
C LEU A 11 30.49 -0.15 -25.80
N VAL A 12 31.51 0.72 -25.82
CA VAL A 12 31.46 2.05 -25.22
C VAL A 12 30.43 2.92 -25.94
N PHE A 13 30.34 2.86 -27.27
CA PHE A 13 29.31 3.56 -28.03
C PHE A 13 27.91 3.08 -27.68
N MET A 14 27.66 1.75 -27.60
CA MET A 14 26.37 1.20 -27.16
C MET A 14 26.02 1.51 -25.70
N LEU A 15 27.02 1.62 -24.82
CA LEU A 15 26.84 2.09 -23.43
C LEU A 15 26.68 3.61 -23.32
N SER A 16 27.01 4.36 -24.37
CA SER A 16 26.97 5.83 -24.42
C SER A 16 25.92 6.38 -25.37
N ILE A 17 25.08 5.54 -25.99
CA ILE A 17 23.79 6.01 -26.50
C ILE A 17 23.00 6.33 -25.24
N PRO A 18 22.82 7.61 -24.86
CA PRO A 18 21.77 7.88 -23.92
C PRO A 18 20.53 7.38 -24.65
N THR A 19 19.76 6.48 -24.05
CA THR A 19 18.40 6.27 -24.51
C THR A 19 17.72 7.62 -24.31
N VAL A 20 17.85 8.51 -25.29
CA VAL A 20 17.07 9.73 -25.42
C VAL A 20 15.71 9.22 -25.88
N CYS A 21 15.02 8.53 -24.97
CA CYS A 21 13.58 8.62 -24.92
C CYS A 21 13.31 10.07 -24.58
N SER A 22 13.26 10.91 -25.63
CA SER A 22 12.61 12.20 -25.59
C SER A 22 11.11 11.97 -25.39
N GLY A 23 10.73 11.55 -24.19
CA GLY A 23 9.56 12.13 -23.56
C GLY A 23 10.05 13.41 -22.90
N ALA A 24 10.27 14.47 -23.68
CA ALA A 24 10.44 15.82 -23.16
C ALA A 24 9.15 16.15 -22.40
N THR A 25 9.13 15.74 -21.15
CA THR A 25 8.07 15.97 -20.22
C THR A 25 8.44 17.28 -19.56
N ASP A 26 7.52 18.25 -19.59
CA ASP A 26 7.68 19.58 -18.98
C ASP A 26 7.62 19.46 -17.45
N TRP A 27 8.51 18.65 -16.87
CA TRP A 27 8.67 18.57 -15.43
C TRP A 27 9.19 19.90 -14.93
N ARG A 28 8.46 20.46 -13.98
CA ARG A 28 8.82 21.64 -13.23
C ARG A 28 9.34 21.21 -11.87
N THR A 29 9.98 22.15 -11.19
CA THR A 29 10.53 21.89 -9.86
C THR A 29 10.20 23.00 -8.87
N LEU A 30 9.91 22.60 -7.64
CA LEU A 30 9.86 23.47 -6.48
C LEU A 30 10.92 22.99 -5.50
N LYS A 31 11.62 23.92 -4.85
CA LYS A 31 12.79 23.59 -4.04
C LYS A 31 12.83 24.37 -2.73
N THR A 32 13.24 23.69 -1.68
CA THR A 32 13.65 24.25 -0.40
C THR A 32 15.07 23.79 -0.05
N GLU A 33 15.53 24.07 1.17
CA GLU A 33 16.78 23.50 1.68
C GLU A 33 16.70 21.97 1.75
N TYR A 34 15.55 21.42 2.16
CA TYR A 34 15.42 20.00 2.50
C TYR A 34 14.86 19.15 1.36
N PHE A 35 14.04 19.71 0.49
CA PHE A 35 13.30 18.95 -0.53
C PHE A 35 13.40 19.57 -1.92
N THR A 36 13.23 18.75 -2.95
CA THR A 36 13.04 19.18 -4.33
C THR A 36 11.93 18.36 -4.94
N VAL A 37 10.77 18.99 -5.19
CA VAL A 37 9.60 18.33 -5.76
C VAL A 37 9.62 18.51 -7.27
N PHE A 38 9.67 17.41 -8.00
CA PHE A 38 9.51 17.31 -9.44
C PHE A 38 8.06 16.96 -9.74
N TYR A 39 7.42 17.74 -10.61
CA TYR A 39 6.02 17.54 -10.95
C TYR A 39 5.73 17.94 -12.40
N PRO A 40 4.74 17.33 -13.07
CA PRO A 40 4.33 17.73 -14.41
C PRO A 40 3.55 19.05 -14.41
N SER A 41 3.45 19.71 -15.57
CA SER A 41 2.63 20.91 -15.70
C SER A 41 1.16 20.65 -15.34
N GLY A 42 0.53 21.57 -14.61
CA GLY A 42 -0.90 21.50 -14.23
C GLY A 42 -1.19 20.92 -12.85
N VAL A 43 -0.15 20.51 -12.09
CA VAL A 43 -0.26 20.05 -10.69
C VAL A 43 0.70 20.81 -9.75
N GLU A 44 0.89 22.10 -10.02
CA GLU A 44 1.78 22.95 -9.23
C GLU A 44 1.25 23.17 -7.81
N GLN A 45 -0.07 23.19 -7.63
CA GLN A 45 -0.68 23.39 -6.34
C GLN A 45 -0.40 22.20 -5.41
N GLU A 46 -0.57 20.97 -5.90
CA GLU A 46 -0.25 19.75 -5.16
C GLU A 46 1.26 19.67 -4.87
N ALA A 47 2.10 20.08 -5.82
CA ALA A 47 3.54 20.13 -5.60
C ALA A 47 3.95 21.12 -4.49
N ARG A 48 3.24 22.27 -4.37
CA ARG A 48 3.42 23.23 -3.27
C ARG A 48 2.92 22.65 -1.94
N GLU A 49 1.74 22.05 -1.94
CA GLU A 49 1.15 21.42 -0.75
C GLU A 49 2.05 20.32 -0.19
N ILE A 50 2.54 19.39 -1.02
CA ILE A 50 3.50 18.35 -0.64
C ILE A 50 4.75 18.97 0.00
N LEU A 51 5.28 20.04 -0.60
CA LEU A 51 6.48 20.71 -0.11
C LEU A 51 6.25 21.38 1.25
N GLU A 52 5.09 22.02 1.44
CA GLU A 52 4.68 22.65 2.70
C GLU A 52 4.49 21.61 3.82
N ILE A 53 3.79 20.51 3.52
CA ILE A 53 3.59 19.37 4.43
C ILE A 53 4.94 18.80 4.86
N LEU A 54 5.82 18.50 3.91
CA LEU A 54 7.13 17.91 4.19
C LEU A 54 7.98 18.85 5.06
N GLU A 55 8.03 20.15 4.74
CA GLU A 55 8.78 21.11 5.57
C GLU A 55 8.19 21.26 6.97
N PHE A 56 6.86 21.27 7.10
CA PHE A 56 6.18 21.44 8.37
C PHE A 56 6.41 20.23 9.30
N TYR A 57 6.22 19.01 8.81
CA TYR A 57 6.33 17.79 9.62
C TYR A 57 7.75 17.22 9.71
N ARG A 58 8.69 17.70 8.87
CA ARG A 58 10.08 17.22 8.86
C ARG A 58 10.72 17.12 10.26
N PRO A 59 10.64 18.13 11.14
CA PRO A 59 11.31 18.05 12.45
C PRO A 59 10.84 16.86 13.29
N GLU A 60 9.56 16.50 13.24
CA GLU A 60 9.01 15.36 13.99
C GLU A 60 9.49 14.04 13.41
N VAL A 61 9.51 13.90 12.07
CA VAL A 61 9.99 12.69 11.40
C VAL A 61 11.50 12.51 11.59
N GLU A 62 12.28 13.61 11.51
CA GLU A 62 13.73 13.61 11.80
C GLU A 62 14.01 13.20 13.25
N LYS A 63 13.21 13.69 14.21
CA LYS A 63 13.34 13.33 15.62
C LYS A 63 13.07 11.84 15.83
N LEU A 64 11.96 11.31 15.32
CA LEU A 64 11.59 9.90 15.46
C LEU A 64 12.64 8.96 14.85
N THR A 65 13.17 9.31 13.69
CA THR A 65 14.11 8.45 12.95
C THR A 65 15.58 8.68 13.32
N GLY A 66 15.90 9.78 14.01
CA GLY A 66 17.26 10.14 14.42
C GLY A 66 18.17 10.51 13.25
N ASN A 67 17.58 10.91 12.11
CA ASN A 67 18.30 11.18 10.88
C ASN A 67 17.75 12.42 10.18
N ARG A 68 18.54 13.00 9.28
CA ARG A 68 18.19 14.18 8.49
C ARG A 68 18.79 14.06 7.11
N GLN A 69 18.03 14.45 6.09
CA GLN A 69 18.50 14.56 4.71
C GLN A 69 18.21 15.96 4.16
N ARG A 70 19.05 16.41 3.23
CA ARG A 70 18.87 17.67 2.50
C ARG A 70 18.69 17.37 1.02
N HIS A 71 17.99 18.27 0.33
CA HIS A 71 17.72 18.18 -1.10
C HIS A 71 17.11 16.84 -1.54
N LEU A 72 16.24 16.23 -0.72
CA LEU A 72 15.58 14.96 -1.04
C LEU A 72 14.65 15.16 -2.27
N PRO A 73 14.91 14.47 -3.39
CA PRO A 73 14.04 14.46 -4.55
C PRO A 73 12.71 13.76 -4.25
N ILE A 74 11.61 14.45 -4.54
CA ILE A 74 10.24 13.93 -4.51
C ILE A 74 9.68 14.04 -5.92
N VAL A 75 9.07 13.00 -6.45
CA VAL A 75 8.48 12.97 -7.79
C VAL A 75 6.98 12.74 -7.65
N LEU A 76 6.16 13.65 -8.18
CA LEU A 76 4.71 13.48 -8.24
C LEU A 76 4.33 12.75 -9.53
N ASP A 77 3.98 11.48 -9.40
CA ASP A 77 3.65 10.61 -10.53
C ASP A 77 2.15 10.47 -10.75
N ASP A 78 1.78 10.48 -12.04
CA ASP A 78 0.46 10.09 -12.50
C ASP A 78 0.47 8.63 -12.96
N LEU A 79 -0.03 7.74 -12.09
CA LEU A 79 -0.22 6.32 -12.39
C LEU A 79 -1.71 5.96 -12.51
N GLY A 80 -2.56 6.95 -12.83
CA GLY A 80 -4.00 6.80 -12.94
C GLY A 80 -4.66 6.52 -11.59
N VAL A 81 -5.54 5.53 -11.49
CA VAL A 81 -6.28 5.21 -10.26
C VAL A 81 -5.47 4.46 -9.20
N SER A 82 -4.16 4.32 -9.40
CA SER A 82 -3.27 3.68 -8.43
C SER A 82 -2.97 4.63 -7.28
N THR A 83 -3.26 4.16 -6.06
CA THR A 83 -2.92 4.86 -4.82
C THR A 83 -1.72 4.21 -4.17
N ASN A 84 -0.57 4.89 -4.16
CA ASN A 84 0.61 4.45 -3.42
C ASN A 84 1.67 5.56 -3.27
N GLY A 85 2.71 5.24 -2.50
CA GLY A 85 4.00 5.91 -2.52
C GLY A 85 5.13 4.90 -2.75
N LEU A 86 6.33 5.40 -3.02
CA LEU A 86 7.53 4.59 -3.10
C LEU A 86 8.75 5.38 -2.64
N ALA A 87 9.33 4.99 -1.53
CA ALA A 87 10.65 5.41 -1.08
C ALA A 87 11.74 4.49 -1.63
N ASN A 88 12.67 5.05 -2.41
CA ASN A 88 13.86 4.34 -2.85
C ASN A 88 15.08 4.84 -2.07
N PRO A 89 15.55 4.10 -1.04
CA PRO A 89 16.73 4.50 -0.30
C PRO A 89 17.99 4.40 -1.18
N LEU A 90 18.04 3.52 -2.17
CA LEU A 90 19.27 3.31 -2.96
C LEU A 90 19.50 4.45 -3.95
N LEU A 91 18.43 4.93 -4.60
CA LEU A 91 18.46 6.07 -5.50
C LEU A 91 18.20 7.41 -4.79
N TYR A 92 17.85 7.38 -3.50
CA TYR A 92 17.48 8.54 -2.69
C TYR A 92 16.40 9.38 -3.33
N ASN A 93 15.25 8.79 -3.65
CA ASN A 93 14.11 9.55 -4.08
C ASN A 93 12.83 8.98 -3.49
N ILE A 94 11.79 9.81 -3.49
CA ILE A 94 10.43 9.40 -3.16
C ILE A 94 9.58 9.66 -4.39
N HIS A 95 8.73 8.70 -4.72
CA HIS A 95 7.67 8.87 -5.70
C HIS A 95 6.33 8.84 -4.98
N LEU A 96 5.50 9.86 -5.20
CA LEU A 96 4.17 9.99 -4.62
C LEU A 96 3.13 9.92 -5.73
N PHE A 97 2.09 9.11 -5.56
CA PHE A 97 1.04 8.99 -6.57
C PHE A 97 -0.10 9.93 -6.19
N TRP A 98 -0.56 10.75 -7.13
CA TRP A 98 -1.54 11.80 -6.82
C TRP A 98 -2.92 11.26 -6.42
N TYR A 99 -3.30 10.05 -6.88
CA TYR A 99 -4.66 9.55 -6.76
C TYR A 99 -4.95 9.06 -5.33
N PRO A 100 -5.89 9.69 -4.59
CA PRO A 100 -6.12 9.38 -3.19
C PRO A 100 -6.82 8.02 -3.00
N PRO A 101 -6.62 7.33 -1.87
CA PRO A 101 -7.24 6.03 -1.59
C PRO A 101 -8.76 6.15 -1.54
N THR A 102 -9.46 5.06 -1.89
CA THR A 102 -10.88 4.92 -1.51
C THR A 102 -11.01 4.80 0.01
N ALA A 103 -12.13 5.29 0.57
CA ALA A 103 -12.36 5.26 2.01
C ALA A 103 -12.19 3.84 2.60
N GLY A 104 -11.46 3.73 3.71
CA GLY A 104 -11.18 2.47 4.41
C GLY A 104 -10.07 1.61 3.80
N LEU A 105 -9.46 2.02 2.68
CA LEU A 105 -8.33 1.29 2.09
C LEU A 105 -7.08 1.40 2.97
N LEU A 106 -6.66 2.62 3.30
CA LEU A 106 -5.46 2.95 4.08
C LEU A 106 -5.81 3.58 5.44
N GLY A 107 -6.95 3.17 6.00
CA GLY A 107 -7.59 3.78 7.15
C GLY A 107 -8.20 5.13 6.87
N THR A 108 -8.40 5.93 7.93
CA THR A 108 -8.97 7.26 7.80
C THR A 108 -7.91 8.20 7.20
N VAL A 109 -8.25 8.82 6.08
CA VAL A 109 -7.40 9.74 5.34
C VAL A 109 -8.14 11.06 5.22
N GLU A 110 -7.70 12.08 5.97
CA GLU A 110 -8.21 13.44 5.84
C GLU A 110 -7.46 14.15 4.70
N ASP A 111 -6.14 14.02 4.69
CA ASP A 111 -5.23 14.52 3.67
C ASP A 111 -4.33 13.39 3.17
N TRP A 112 -4.48 13.07 1.88
CA TRP A 112 -3.73 12.01 1.23
C TRP A 112 -2.24 12.32 1.16
N TYR A 113 -1.87 13.54 0.74
CA TYR A 113 -0.47 13.92 0.59
C TYR A 113 0.25 13.92 1.93
N THR A 114 -0.43 14.35 2.98
CA THR A 114 0.12 14.29 4.35
C THR A 114 0.47 12.87 4.76
N ILE A 115 -0.46 11.91 4.64
CA ILE A 115 -0.17 10.51 5.01
C ILE A 115 0.99 9.97 4.18
N VAL A 116 0.86 10.01 2.85
CA VAL A 116 1.82 9.30 1.97
C VAL A 116 3.20 9.96 2.00
N ALA A 117 3.29 11.28 2.04
CA ALA A 117 4.59 11.96 2.09
C ALA A 117 5.31 11.69 3.41
N ILE A 118 4.61 11.70 4.54
CA ILE A 118 5.19 11.39 5.86
C ILE A 118 5.63 9.93 5.93
N HIS A 119 4.81 9.01 5.40
CA HIS A 119 5.12 7.58 5.34
C HIS A 119 6.43 7.35 4.58
N GLU A 120 6.50 7.81 3.32
CA GLU A 120 7.68 7.61 2.47
C GLU A 120 8.90 8.38 2.95
N TYR A 121 8.71 9.56 3.56
CA TYR A 121 9.83 10.31 4.16
C TYR A 121 10.42 9.58 5.35
N THR A 122 9.56 8.97 6.19
CA THR A 122 10.00 8.14 7.32
C THR A 122 10.85 6.97 6.81
N HIS A 123 10.43 6.28 5.75
CA HIS A 123 11.22 5.23 5.10
C HIS A 123 12.64 5.69 4.73
N ILE A 124 12.78 6.80 4.01
CA ILE A 124 14.10 7.33 3.63
C ILE A 124 14.93 7.63 4.86
N LEU A 125 14.39 8.31 5.87
CA LEU A 125 15.19 8.68 7.04
C LEU A 125 15.59 7.46 7.88
N GLN A 126 14.69 6.50 8.10
CA GLN A 126 14.99 5.27 8.83
C GLN A 126 16.02 4.43 8.10
N MET A 127 15.83 4.15 6.80
CA MET A 127 16.74 3.30 6.04
C MET A 127 18.12 3.93 5.84
N THR A 128 18.21 5.27 5.87
CA THR A 128 19.48 5.99 5.70
C THR A 128 20.11 6.44 7.02
N ASN A 129 19.50 6.13 8.17
CA ASN A 129 20.13 6.31 9.48
C ASN A 129 21.30 5.33 9.59
N VAL A 130 22.51 5.85 9.65
CA VAL A 130 23.74 5.06 9.59
C VAL A 130 24.89 5.78 10.26
N GLY A 131 25.61 5.06 11.12
CA GLY A 131 26.70 5.61 11.92
C GLY A 131 27.94 4.72 11.91
N ARG A 132 28.99 5.18 12.60
CA ARG A 132 30.22 4.42 12.89
C ARG A 132 30.80 3.70 11.66
N GLY A 133 31.17 2.43 11.81
CA GLY A 133 31.77 1.61 10.76
C GLY A 133 30.90 1.50 9.50
N PRO A 134 29.60 1.14 9.60
CA PRO A 134 28.71 1.12 8.44
C PRO A 134 28.66 2.42 7.63
N LYS A 135 28.78 3.59 8.28
CA LYS A 135 28.81 4.89 7.58
C LYS A 135 30.00 5.02 6.61
N VAL A 136 31.15 4.42 6.94
CA VAL A 136 32.32 4.39 6.05
C VAL A 136 32.00 3.58 4.79
N PHE A 137 31.43 2.38 4.96
CA PHE A 137 31.04 1.53 3.83
C PHE A 137 29.94 2.17 2.97
N ARG A 138 28.92 2.77 3.60
CA ARG A 138 27.90 3.55 2.87
C ARG A 138 28.53 4.67 2.05
N SER A 139 29.51 5.38 2.60
CA SER A 139 30.14 6.49 1.87
C SER A 139 30.92 6.03 0.64
N LEU A 140 31.44 4.80 0.65
CA LEU A 140 32.18 4.21 -0.46
C LEU A 140 31.30 3.51 -1.50
N PHE A 141 30.22 2.87 -1.05
CA PHE A 141 29.44 1.93 -1.86
C PHE A 141 27.94 2.23 -1.92
N GLY A 142 27.49 3.31 -1.29
CA GLY A 142 26.10 3.73 -1.25
C GLY A 142 25.25 3.04 -0.19
N ASN A 143 23.95 3.30 -0.22
CA ASN A 143 23.00 2.89 0.83
C ASN A 143 22.77 1.40 0.98
N ILE A 144 23.22 0.58 0.02
CA ILE A 144 23.18 -0.87 0.15
C ILE A 144 23.97 -1.37 1.39
N PHE A 145 24.94 -0.59 1.88
CA PHE A 145 25.68 -0.88 3.11
C PHE A 145 25.09 -0.22 4.36
N SER A 146 23.91 0.40 4.27
CA SER A 146 23.16 0.81 5.45
C SER A 146 22.50 -0.42 6.08
N PRO A 147 22.78 -0.76 7.36
CA PRO A 147 22.15 -1.89 8.01
C PRO A 147 20.62 -1.78 8.02
N ASN A 148 20.08 -0.56 8.20
CA ASN A 148 18.64 -0.30 8.29
C ASN A 148 17.86 -0.57 6.99
N VAL A 149 18.52 -0.78 5.84
CA VAL A 149 17.87 -1.24 4.59
C VAL A 149 17.49 -2.72 4.66
N TRP A 150 18.14 -3.50 5.54
CA TRP A 150 18.04 -4.96 5.57
C TRP A 150 17.24 -5.50 6.76
N VAL A 151 16.46 -4.66 7.43
CA VAL A 151 15.56 -5.11 8.50
C VAL A 151 14.31 -5.80 7.92
N PRO A 152 13.62 -6.67 8.68
CA PRO A 152 12.38 -7.31 8.22
C PRO A 152 11.31 -6.30 7.78
N GLY A 153 10.42 -6.71 6.86
CA GLY A 153 9.38 -5.84 6.31
C GLY A 153 8.47 -5.20 7.37
N TRP A 154 8.10 -5.95 8.42
CA TRP A 154 7.31 -5.39 9.53
C TRP A 154 8.06 -4.33 10.36
N VAL A 155 9.40 -4.32 10.33
CA VAL A 155 10.22 -3.23 10.93
C VAL A 155 10.24 -2.02 9.99
N LEU A 156 10.39 -2.25 8.69
CA LEU A 156 10.37 -1.19 7.67
C LEU A 156 9.03 -0.45 7.69
N GLU A 157 7.92 -1.19 7.66
CA GLU A 157 6.56 -0.62 7.62
C GLU A 157 6.04 -0.21 9.00
N GLY A 158 6.50 -0.88 10.07
CA GLY A 158 5.98 -0.61 11.40
C GLY A 158 6.27 0.80 11.88
N ILE A 159 7.48 1.29 11.67
CA ILE A 159 7.86 2.66 12.03
C ILE A 159 7.15 3.72 11.17
N THR A 160 6.87 3.43 9.89
CA THR A 160 6.19 4.37 8.99
C THR A 160 4.71 4.46 9.31
N VAL A 161 4.05 3.33 9.55
CA VAL A 161 2.66 3.27 10.05
C VAL A 161 2.52 3.97 11.40
N TYR A 162 3.49 3.79 12.29
CA TYR A 162 3.52 4.53 13.55
C TYR A 162 3.69 6.03 13.32
N SER A 163 4.65 6.44 12.49
CA SER A 163 4.96 7.85 12.17
C SER A 163 3.78 8.59 11.54
N GLU A 164 3.11 8.00 10.55
CA GLU A 164 1.95 8.63 9.91
C GLU A 164 0.77 8.76 10.87
N SER A 165 0.63 7.85 11.85
CA SER A 165 -0.53 7.83 12.75
C SER A 165 -0.34 8.71 13.99
N ARG A 166 0.87 8.78 14.56
CA ARG A 166 1.15 9.54 15.80
C ARG A 166 0.97 11.06 15.68
N LEU A 167 0.97 11.58 14.45
CA LEU A 167 0.89 13.02 14.19
C LEU A 167 -0.55 13.55 14.20
N PHE A 168 -1.53 12.64 14.25
CA PHE A 168 -2.95 12.96 14.14
C PHE A 168 -3.78 12.11 15.09
N ASN A 169 -4.94 12.63 15.51
CA ASN A 169 -5.85 11.86 16.36
C ASN A 169 -6.79 10.95 15.56
N TYR A 170 -7.08 11.32 14.31
CA TYR A 170 -8.11 10.67 13.48
C TYR A 170 -7.62 10.21 12.12
N GLN A 171 -6.34 10.42 11.80
CA GLN A 171 -5.73 10.07 10.53
C GLN A 171 -4.63 9.01 10.71
N GLY A 172 -4.48 8.11 9.74
CA GLY A 172 -3.45 7.08 9.74
C GLY A 172 -3.97 5.72 10.19
N ARG A 173 -3.28 4.65 9.77
CA ARG A 173 -3.78 3.27 9.87
C ARG A 173 -3.96 2.76 11.31
N LEU A 174 -3.35 3.39 12.31
CA LEU A 174 -3.55 3.03 13.72
C LEU A 174 -4.80 3.67 14.34
N ASN A 175 -5.40 4.66 13.69
CA ASN A 175 -6.47 5.49 14.27
C ASN A 175 -7.88 5.16 13.74
N ASP A 176 -8.03 4.20 12.82
CA ASP A 176 -9.30 3.84 12.18
C ASP A 176 -10.02 2.63 12.83
N GLY A 177 -9.36 1.92 13.75
CA GLY A 177 -9.86 0.72 14.42
C GLY A 177 -9.80 -0.59 13.62
N LYS A 178 -9.42 -0.57 12.33
CA LYS A 178 -9.35 -1.78 11.49
C LYS A 178 -8.29 -2.76 12.01
N PHE A 179 -7.10 -2.23 12.35
CA PHE A 179 -6.00 -3.04 12.86
C PHE A 179 -6.30 -3.62 14.24
N ASP A 180 -6.91 -2.81 15.11
CA ASP A 180 -7.35 -3.23 16.44
C ASP A 180 -8.42 -4.34 16.37
N ALA A 181 -9.46 -4.15 15.55
CA ALA A 181 -10.51 -5.17 15.38
C ALA A 181 -9.94 -6.49 14.83
N TYR A 182 -8.97 -6.41 13.93
CA TYR A 182 -8.31 -7.60 13.38
C TYR A 182 -7.47 -8.32 14.45
N ILE A 183 -6.65 -7.61 15.23
CA ILE A 183 -5.89 -8.23 16.33
C ILE A 183 -6.82 -8.78 17.42
N GLY A 184 -7.86 -8.04 17.80
CA GLY A 184 -8.86 -8.52 18.76
C GLY A 184 -9.52 -9.83 18.31
N ALA A 185 -9.90 -9.94 17.03
CA ALA A 185 -10.43 -11.17 16.47
C ALA A 185 -9.41 -12.33 16.51
N ARG A 186 -8.12 -12.05 16.25
CA ARG A 186 -7.05 -13.06 16.33
C ARG A 186 -6.77 -13.50 17.77
N VAL A 187 -6.88 -12.60 18.75
CA VAL A 187 -6.79 -12.92 20.18
C VAL A 187 -7.96 -13.82 20.59
N ALA A 188 -9.20 -13.42 20.29
CA ALA A 188 -10.40 -14.18 20.64
C ALA A 188 -10.43 -15.59 20.02
N ASP A 189 -9.83 -15.75 18.84
CA ASP A 189 -9.70 -17.04 18.16
C ASP A 189 -8.41 -17.81 18.53
N ASN A 190 -7.64 -17.37 19.53
CA ASN A 190 -6.36 -17.97 19.96
C ASN A 190 -5.33 -18.15 18.83
N ARG A 191 -5.33 -17.24 17.84
CA ARG A 191 -4.44 -17.24 16.68
C ARG A 191 -3.61 -15.97 16.58
N PHE A 192 -3.12 -15.43 17.70
CA PHE A 192 -2.24 -14.27 17.67
C PHE A 192 -1.05 -14.47 16.71
N PRO A 193 -0.71 -13.50 15.83
CA PRO A 193 0.33 -13.66 14.83
C PRO A 193 1.71 -13.85 15.47
N SER A 194 2.44 -14.85 15.01
CA SER A 194 3.85 -15.01 15.37
C SER A 194 4.73 -14.01 14.62
N ILE A 195 5.95 -13.79 15.12
CA ILE A 195 6.95 -12.99 14.41
C ILE A 195 7.32 -13.58 13.04
N LEU A 196 7.17 -14.91 12.87
CA LEU A 196 7.37 -15.58 11.59
C LEU A 196 6.23 -15.25 10.62
N ASP A 197 4.99 -15.14 11.11
CA ASP A 197 3.86 -14.73 10.28
C ASP A 197 4.07 -13.30 9.77
N ALA A 198 4.55 -12.40 10.63
CA ALA A 198 4.91 -11.03 10.25
C ALA A 198 6.09 -10.96 9.27
N THR A 199 7.02 -11.91 9.34
CA THR A 199 8.24 -11.89 8.50
C THR A 199 8.02 -12.54 7.13
N PHE A 200 7.22 -13.62 7.07
CA PHE A 200 7.03 -14.41 5.86
C PHE A 200 5.68 -14.20 5.18
N SER A 201 4.75 -13.46 5.81
CA SER A 201 3.43 -13.12 5.28
C SER A 201 2.70 -14.36 4.75
N PRO A 202 2.29 -15.30 5.64
CA PRO A 202 1.61 -16.51 5.24
C PRO A 202 0.34 -16.19 4.44
N HIS A 203 -0.10 -17.17 3.67
CA HIS A 203 -1.26 -17.06 2.80
C HIS A 203 -2.58 -17.16 3.60
N GLU A 204 -2.78 -16.23 4.54
CA GLU A 204 -4.01 -16.04 5.30
C GLU A 204 -4.45 -14.57 5.25
N PHE A 205 -5.71 -14.34 5.59
CA PHE A 205 -6.17 -12.99 5.89
C PHE A 205 -5.52 -12.58 7.21
N HIS A 206 -4.90 -11.40 7.36
CA HIS A 206 -4.91 -10.19 6.50
C HIS A 206 -3.62 -10.03 5.65
N LEU A 207 -3.77 -9.70 4.37
CA LEU A 207 -2.65 -9.58 3.41
C LEU A 207 -1.70 -8.40 3.67
N GLU A 208 -2.07 -7.45 4.54
CA GLU A 208 -1.22 -6.32 4.93
C GLU A 208 -0.52 -6.55 6.27
N GLY A 209 -0.25 -7.81 6.63
CA GLY A 209 0.29 -8.19 7.94
C GLY A 209 1.56 -7.43 8.36
N ILE A 210 2.44 -7.07 7.43
CA ILE A 210 3.63 -6.26 7.75
C ILE A 210 3.26 -4.86 8.28
N TYR A 211 2.20 -4.25 7.76
CA TYR A 211 1.69 -2.94 8.20
C TYR A 211 0.90 -3.09 9.50
N THR A 212 0.00 -4.07 9.57
CA THR A 212 -0.86 -4.27 10.73
C THR A 212 -0.07 -4.71 11.96
N TYR A 213 0.73 -5.76 11.82
CA TYR A 213 1.53 -6.28 12.94
C TYR A 213 2.68 -5.35 13.26
N GLY A 214 3.40 -4.85 12.24
CA GLY A 214 4.48 -3.90 12.43
C GLY A 214 4.01 -2.61 13.10
N GLY A 215 2.94 -2.00 12.60
CA GLY A 215 2.41 -0.74 13.11
C GLY A 215 1.93 -0.84 14.55
N LEU A 216 1.12 -1.86 14.87
CA LEU A 216 0.64 -2.07 16.24
C LEU A 216 1.80 -2.43 17.20
N PHE A 217 2.77 -3.23 16.75
CA PHE A 217 3.93 -3.55 17.56
C PHE A 217 4.82 -2.33 17.84
N PHE A 218 5.07 -1.48 16.84
CA PHE A 218 5.82 -0.22 17.05
C PHE A 218 5.06 0.76 17.94
N ASN A 219 3.73 0.82 17.82
CA ASN A 219 2.89 1.57 18.75
C ASN A 219 3.02 1.05 20.19
N TYR A 220 2.94 -0.27 20.40
CA TYR A 220 3.18 -0.90 21.71
C TYR A 220 4.57 -0.56 22.27
N LEU A 221 5.62 -0.64 21.45
CA LEU A 221 6.97 -0.28 21.86
C LEU A 221 7.08 1.20 22.26
N ALA A 222 6.49 2.11 21.49
CA ALA A 222 6.48 3.53 21.81
C ALA A 222 5.75 3.80 23.14
N GLN A 223 4.58 3.19 23.35
CA GLN A 223 3.79 3.37 24.57
C GLN A 223 4.47 2.78 25.81
N THR A 224 5.20 1.67 25.65
CA THR A 224 5.83 0.94 26.77
C THR A 224 7.22 1.44 27.11
N TYR A 225 8.01 1.80 26.09
CA TYR A 225 9.44 2.13 26.23
C TYR A 225 9.79 3.58 25.88
N GLY A 226 8.86 4.34 25.30
CA GLY A 226 9.07 5.70 24.81
C GLY A 226 9.54 5.75 23.36
N GLU A 227 9.20 6.84 22.67
CA GLU A 227 9.59 7.06 21.27
C GLU A 227 11.10 7.15 21.08
N GLU A 228 11.82 7.67 22.09
CA GLU A 228 13.27 7.80 22.07
C GLU A 228 13.96 6.44 21.88
N LYS A 229 13.34 5.35 22.37
CA LYS A 229 13.85 4.00 22.18
C LYS A 229 13.70 3.49 20.76
N LEU A 230 12.68 3.95 20.02
CA LEU A 230 12.58 3.69 18.58
C LEU A 230 13.72 4.37 17.83
N THR A 231 13.98 5.64 18.14
CA THR A 231 15.11 6.40 17.57
C THR A 231 16.46 5.77 17.90
N GLU A 232 16.65 5.38 19.16
CA GLU A 232 17.87 4.71 19.63
C GLU A 232 18.08 3.39 18.90
N PHE A 233 17.01 2.61 18.67
CA PHE A 233 17.08 1.34 17.95
C PHE A 233 17.63 1.50 16.54
N PHE A 234 17.07 2.40 15.72
CA PHE A 234 17.57 2.61 14.36
C PHE A 234 18.99 3.18 14.35
N THR A 235 19.35 3.99 15.35
CA THR A 235 20.71 4.53 15.49
C THR A 235 21.73 3.45 15.85
N VAL A 236 21.40 2.57 16.80
CA VAL A 236 22.26 1.45 17.23
C VAL A 236 22.40 0.42 16.10
N HIS A 237 21.28 0.01 15.49
CA HIS A 237 21.30 -0.93 14.37
C HIS A 237 22.06 -0.37 13.16
N GLY A 238 21.79 0.89 12.78
CA GLY A 238 22.50 1.58 11.70
C GLY A 238 23.99 1.82 11.97
N SER A 239 24.45 1.65 13.21
CA SER A 239 25.86 1.83 13.63
C SER A 239 26.60 0.52 13.90
N SER A 240 25.98 -0.63 13.61
CA SER A 240 26.43 -1.95 14.06
C SER A 240 26.29 -3.01 12.95
N TRP A 241 27.18 -4.00 12.95
CA TRP A 241 27.03 -5.23 12.14
C TRP A 241 26.49 -6.41 12.98
N ALA A 242 26.11 -6.15 14.23
CA ALA A 242 25.51 -7.16 15.08
C ALA A 242 24.14 -7.59 14.55
N SER A 243 23.69 -8.77 14.95
CA SER A 243 22.34 -9.24 14.65
C SER A 243 21.28 -8.27 15.19
N LEU A 244 20.11 -8.30 14.54
CA LEU A 244 18.94 -7.53 14.92
C LEU A 244 18.63 -7.70 16.41
N ASP A 245 18.55 -8.95 16.89
CA ASP A 245 18.27 -9.25 18.30
C ASP A 245 19.30 -8.68 19.27
N LYS A 246 20.59 -8.65 18.91
CA LYS A 246 21.62 -8.06 19.77
C LYS A 246 21.47 -6.54 19.88
N ASN A 247 21.11 -5.89 18.77
CA ASN A 247 20.83 -4.45 18.77
C ASN A 247 19.55 -4.15 19.56
N THR A 248 18.47 -4.92 19.37
CA THR A 248 17.23 -4.80 20.16
C THR A 248 17.49 -5.03 21.65
N GLN A 249 18.26 -6.06 22.01
CA GLN A 249 18.65 -6.35 23.39
C GLN A 249 19.44 -5.20 24.03
N THR A 250 20.28 -4.52 23.25
CA THR A 250 21.06 -3.36 23.73
C THR A 250 20.14 -2.18 24.08
N VAL A 251 19.08 -1.98 23.31
CA VAL A 251 18.22 -0.78 23.38
C VAL A 251 17.07 -0.99 24.36
N PHE A 252 16.36 -2.11 24.23
CA PHE A 252 15.15 -2.44 24.98
C PHE A 252 15.39 -3.40 26.14
N GLY A 253 16.61 -3.96 26.26
CA GLY A 253 16.90 -5.00 27.26
C GLY A 253 16.28 -6.36 26.96
N LYS A 254 15.72 -6.55 25.75
CA LYS A 254 15.06 -7.78 25.29
C LYS A 254 15.30 -8.00 23.79
N THR A 255 15.27 -9.25 23.34
CA THR A 255 15.29 -9.61 21.91
C THR A 255 13.93 -9.35 21.27
N PHE A 256 13.84 -9.32 19.94
CA PHE A 256 12.52 -9.14 19.29
C PHE A 256 11.53 -10.26 19.60
N PRO A 257 11.91 -11.55 19.63
CA PRO A 257 11.02 -12.62 20.07
C PRO A 257 10.46 -12.42 21.48
N GLN A 258 11.26 -11.88 22.41
CA GLN A 258 10.80 -11.58 23.77
C GLN A 258 9.82 -10.41 23.78
N LEU A 259 10.14 -9.30 23.09
CA LEU A 259 9.24 -8.16 22.97
C LEU A 259 7.93 -8.52 22.27
N TRP A 260 7.98 -9.41 21.27
CA TRP A 260 6.79 -9.89 20.56
C TRP A 260 5.90 -10.74 21.48
N ALA A 261 6.50 -11.53 22.37
CA ALA A 261 5.75 -12.26 23.39
C ALA A 261 5.12 -11.31 24.41
N ASP A 262 5.85 -10.28 24.87
CA ASP A 262 5.27 -9.25 25.75
C ASP A 262 4.11 -8.50 25.07
N TRP A 263 4.24 -8.19 23.78
CA TRP A 263 3.17 -7.56 22.99
C TRP A 263 1.95 -8.48 22.86
N LYS A 264 2.16 -9.78 22.62
CA LYS A 264 1.06 -10.76 22.63
C LYS A 264 0.33 -10.75 23.97
N ASP A 265 1.05 -10.75 25.10
CA ASP A 265 0.44 -10.75 26.42
C ASP A 265 -0.33 -9.44 26.67
N TYR A 266 0.23 -8.31 26.24
CA TYR A 266 -0.43 -7.00 26.26
C TYR A 266 -1.76 -7.00 25.48
N GLU A 267 -1.76 -7.46 24.23
CA GLU A 267 -2.98 -7.49 23.40
C GLU A 267 -3.98 -8.54 23.91
N THR A 268 -3.50 -9.65 24.47
CA THR A 268 -4.36 -10.68 25.07
C THR A 268 -5.15 -10.11 26.25
N GLU A 269 -4.51 -9.32 27.12
CA GLU A 269 -5.20 -8.64 28.21
C GLU A 269 -6.13 -7.52 27.68
N ARG A 270 -5.67 -6.71 26.71
CA ARG A 270 -6.45 -5.63 26.10
C ARG A 270 -7.75 -6.13 25.47
N PHE A 271 -7.73 -7.31 24.85
CA PHE A 271 -8.86 -7.91 24.15
C PHE A 271 -9.50 -9.10 24.87
N LYS A 272 -9.30 -9.26 26.19
CA LYS A 272 -9.86 -10.39 26.96
C LYS A 272 -11.38 -10.50 26.90
N ASP A 273 -12.07 -9.36 26.75
CA ASP A 273 -13.53 -9.25 26.67
C ASP A 273 -14.01 -9.10 25.20
N TYR A 274 -13.09 -9.19 24.23
CA TYR A 274 -13.44 -9.11 22.81
C TYR A 274 -14.19 -10.38 22.40
N SER A 275 -15.33 -10.19 21.73
CA SER A 275 -16.13 -11.30 21.19
C SER A 275 -16.40 -11.05 19.71
N ILE A 276 -16.38 -12.13 18.95
CA ILE A 276 -16.76 -12.10 17.53
C ILE A 276 -18.27 -12.34 17.49
N ASP A 277 -19.03 -11.30 17.13
CA ASP A 277 -20.45 -11.43 16.86
C ASP A 277 -20.68 -11.97 15.43
N GLY A 278 -21.66 -12.85 15.29
CA GLY A 278 -22.05 -13.46 14.02
C GLY A 278 -21.55 -14.89 13.79
N GLN A 279 -21.98 -15.46 12.67
CA GLN A 279 -21.64 -16.82 12.24
C GLN A 279 -20.59 -16.78 11.13
N ARG A 280 -19.56 -17.60 11.25
CA ARG A 280 -18.57 -17.77 10.17
C ARG A 280 -19.24 -18.36 8.93
N VAL A 281 -19.17 -17.63 7.81
CA VAL A 281 -19.79 -18.02 6.53
C VAL A 281 -18.85 -18.71 5.54
N THR A 282 -17.53 -18.59 5.71
CA THR A 282 -16.57 -19.31 4.85
C THR A 282 -15.25 -19.60 5.58
N THR A 283 -14.58 -20.66 5.16
CA THR A 283 -13.21 -21.01 5.56
C THR A 283 -12.19 -20.72 4.47
N ASP A 284 -12.67 -20.33 3.28
CA ASP A 284 -11.89 -20.34 2.06
C ASP A 284 -11.34 -18.96 1.70
N GLY A 285 -10.16 -18.96 1.08
CA GLY A 285 -9.51 -17.77 0.53
C GLY A 285 -8.47 -17.14 1.46
N TRP A 286 -7.57 -16.37 0.86
CA TRP A 286 -6.53 -15.65 1.60
C TRP A 286 -6.95 -14.22 1.88
N TYR A 287 -7.66 -13.63 0.91
CA TYR A 287 -8.30 -12.35 1.07
C TYR A 287 -9.73 -12.46 0.58
N VAL A 288 -10.66 -12.22 1.49
CA VAL A 288 -12.08 -12.11 1.19
C VAL A 288 -12.54 -10.70 1.50
N SER A 289 -13.33 -10.12 0.62
CA SER A 289 -13.77 -8.73 0.78
C SER A 289 -15.08 -8.47 0.05
N ASN A 290 -15.67 -7.32 0.39
CA ASN A 290 -16.83 -6.75 -0.27
C ASN A 290 -18.03 -7.72 -0.38
N PRO A 291 -18.53 -8.22 0.77
CA PRO A 291 -19.72 -9.06 0.80
C PRO A 291 -20.96 -8.27 0.38
N VAL A 292 -21.82 -8.87 -0.43
CA VAL A 292 -23.09 -8.31 -0.91
C VAL A 292 -24.14 -9.40 -0.91
N ILE A 293 -25.27 -9.17 -0.25
CA ILE A 293 -26.42 -10.09 -0.30
C ILE A 293 -27.36 -9.64 -1.41
N ALA A 294 -27.82 -10.58 -2.23
CA ALA A 294 -28.84 -10.37 -3.25
C ALA A 294 -29.73 -11.61 -3.39
N GLU A 295 -30.93 -11.43 -3.92
CA GLU A 295 -31.83 -12.54 -4.23
C GLU A 295 -31.54 -13.10 -5.63
N SER A 296 -31.63 -14.42 -5.77
CA SER A 296 -31.62 -15.12 -7.05
C SER A 296 -32.98 -15.00 -7.74
N ASP A 297 -33.04 -15.40 -9.01
CA ASP A 297 -34.29 -15.45 -9.78
C ASP A 297 -35.31 -16.46 -9.21
N GLN A 298 -34.84 -17.40 -8.38
CA GLN A 298 -35.67 -18.41 -7.70
C GLN A 298 -36.11 -17.94 -6.31
N GLY A 299 -35.75 -16.71 -5.90
CA GLY A 299 -36.06 -16.13 -4.60
C GLY A 299 -35.13 -16.59 -3.47
N GLU A 300 -34.01 -17.24 -3.80
CA GLU A 300 -33.02 -17.70 -2.83
C GLU A 300 -32.04 -16.57 -2.48
N GLN A 301 -31.61 -16.47 -1.23
CA GLN A 301 -30.62 -15.46 -0.83
C GLN A 301 -29.20 -15.93 -1.14
N GLN A 302 -28.47 -15.14 -1.93
CA GLN A 302 -27.09 -15.39 -2.31
C GLN A 302 -26.16 -14.33 -1.72
N LEU A 303 -25.03 -14.78 -1.19
CA LEU A 303 -23.92 -13.95 -0.77
C LEU A 303 -22.86 -13.91 -1.87
N PHE A 304 -22.65 -12.73 -2.44
CA PHE A 304 -21.56 -12.44 -3.34
C PHE A 304 -20.38 -11.87 -2.58
N TYR A 305 -19.17 -12.34 -2.85
CA TYR A 305 -17.96 -11.78 -2.26
C TYR A 305 -16.74 -11.98 -3.16
N ARG A 306 -15.71 -11.15 -2.97
CA ARG A 306 -14.43 -11.33 -3.67
C ARG A 306 -13.57 -12.29 -2.92
N ARG A 307 -12.78 -13.05 -3.67
CA ARG A 307 -11.75 -13.92 -3.15
C ARG A 307 -10.49 -13.78 -3.97
N VAL A 308 -9.35 -13.65 -3.32
CA VAL A 308 -8.03 -13.77 -3.97
C VAL A 308 -7.35 -15.05 -3.50
N LYS A 309 -6.85 -15.83 -4.46
CA LYS A 309 -6.05 -17.04 -4.26
C LYS A 309 -4.73 -16.89 -5.03
N MET A 310 -3.59 -17.33 -4.50
CA MET A 310 -2.38 -17.47 -5.32
C MET A 310 -2.13 -18.93 -5.65
N ASN A 311 -1.94 -19.18 -6.93
CA ASN A 311 -1.55 -20.48 -7.44
C ASN A 311 -0.04 -20.54 -7.44
N LYS A 312 0.54 -21.29 -6.50
CA LYS A 312 1.98 -21.54 -6.47
C LYS A 312 2.34 -22.50 -7.59
N THR A 313 3.16 -22.03 -8.53
CA THR A 313 3.65 -22.82 -9.67
C THR A 313 5.09 -23.29 -9.46
N GLY A 314 5.77 -22.83 -8.41
CA GLY A 314 7.09 -23.29 -7.99
C GLY A 314 7.69 -22.46 -6.85
N PRO A 315 8.95 -22.71 -6.46
CA PRO A 315 9.68 -21.87 -5.52
C PRO A 315 9.78 -20.43 -6.04
N GLY A 316 9.23 -19.47 -5.28
CA GLY A 316 9.20 -18.05 -5.68
C GLY A 316 8.36 -17.74 -6.94
N ARG A 317 7.55 -18.70 -7.42
CA ARG A 317 6.72 -18.55 -8.61
C ARG A 317 5.26 -18.83 -8.29
N GLY A 318 4.41 -17.92 -8.71
CA GLY A 318 2.96 -18.08 -8.65
C GLY A 318 2.28 -16.90 -9.32
N PHE A 319 0.97 -16.99 -9.43
CA PHE A 319 0.15 -15.87 -9.85
C PHE A 319 -1.10 -15.84 -8.99
N SER A 320 -1.55 -14.64 -8.69
CA SER A 320 -2.83 -14.43 -8.01
C SER A 320 -3.96 -14.54 -9.03
N ARG A 321 -5.07 -15.13 -8.59
CA ARG A 321 -6.33 -15.18 -9.29
C ARG A 321 -7.36 -14.52 -8.40
N ALA A 322 -8.02 -13.49 -8.93
CA ALA A 322 -9.12 -12.83 -8.27
C ALA A 322 -10.43 -13.44 -8.79
N GLU A 323 -11.32 -13.77 -7.86
CA GLU A 323 -12.60 -14.43 -8.12
C GLU A 323 -13.73 -13.64 -7.47
N ILE A 324 -14.91 -13.65 -8.08
CA ILE A 324 -16.16 -13.31 -7.42
C ILE A 324 -16.90 -14.63 -7.21
N ILE A 325 -17.27 -14.88 -5.96
CA ILE A 325 -17.98 -16.09 -5.53
C ILE A 325 -19.43 -15.70 -5.29
N ALA A 326 -20.35 -16.52 -5.78
CA ALA A 326 -21.75 -16.54 -5.36
C ALA A 326 -21.94 -17.75 -4.44
N ARG A 327 -22.41 -17.51 -3.21
CA ARG A 327 -22.70 -18.56 -2.23
C ARG A 327 -24.17 -18.56 -1.89
N ASP A 328 -24.84 -19.69 -2.06
CA ASP A 328 -26.21 -19.83 -1.58
C ASP A 328 -26.24 -19.90 -0.05
N LEU A 329 -27.07 -19.09 0.61
CA LEU A 329 -27.09 -19.02 2.07
C LEU A 329 -27.85 -20.20 2.72
N LEU A 330 -28.68 -20.93 1.97
CA LEU A 330 -29.42 -22.09 2.47
C LEU A 330 -28.62 -23.39 2.27
N SER A 331 -28.23 -23.69 1.03
CA SER A 331 -27.48 -24.90 0.67
C SER A 331 -25.99 -24.80 1.00
N GLN A 332 -25.46 -23.58 1.17
CA GLN A 332 -24.03 -23.29 1.41
C GLN A 332 -23.13 -23.63 0.21
N GLU A 333 -23.71 -23.92 -0.96
CA GLU A 333 -22.96 -24.18 -2.19
C GLU A 333 -22.33 -22.90 -2.75
N GLU A 334 -21.12 -23.01 -3.29
CA GLU A 334 -20.38 -21.90 -3.89
C GLU A 334 -20.14 -22.09 -5.38
N GLU A 335 -20.33 -21.01 -6.15
CA GLU A 335 -20.00 -20.92 -7.56
C GLU A 335 -19.02 -19.77 -7.82
N VAL A 336 -18.00 -20.01 -8.65
CA VAL A 336 -17.14 -18.94 -9.16
C VAL A 336 -17.81 -18.27 -10.36
N VAL A 337 -18.41 -17.10 -10.14
CA VAL A 337 -19.14 -16.38 -11.20
C VAL A 337 -18.25 -15.49 -12.06
N VAL A 338 -17.13 -15.00 -11.51
CA VAL A 338 -16.11 -14.24 -12.25
C VAL A 338 -14.72 -14.72 -11.84
N THR A 339 -13.81 -14.83 -12.80
CA THR A 339 -12.39 -15.10 -12.55
C THR A 339 -11.53 -14.21 -13.45
N THR A 340 -10.48 -13.62 -12.88
CA THR A 340 -9.54 -12.76 -13.60
C THR A 340 -8.15 -12.81 -12.96
N THR A 341 -7.14 -12.43 -13.74
CA THR A 341 -5.77 -12.18 -13.26
C THR A 341 -5.54 -10.71 -12.88
N SER A 342 -6.47 -9.81 -13.24
CA SER A 342 -6.45 -8.40 -12.84
C SER A 342 -7.01 -8.22 -11.43
N SER A 343 -6.68 -7.10 -10.78
CA SER A 343 -7.23 -6.74 -9.47
C SER A 343 -8.65 -6.18 -9.60
N PHE A 344 -9.51 -6.49 -8.62
CA PHE A 344 -10.81 -5.82 -8.49
C PHE A 344 -10.67 -4.55 -7.66
N ASN A 345 -11.08 -3.40 -8.20
CA ASN A 345 -10.91 -2.09 -7.55
C ASN A 345 -12.21 -1.34 -7.20
N LEU A 346 -13.36 -1.73 -7.77
CA LEU A 346 -14.66 -1.08 -7.48
C LEU A 346 -15.68 -2.07 -6.92
N PRO A 347 -16.59 -1.68 -6.00
CA PRO A 347 -17.57 -2.55 -5.32
C PRO A 347 -18.33 -3.49 -6.28
N ILE A 348 -18.69 -4.67 -5.80
CA ILE A 348 -19.62 -5.58 -6.46
C ILE A 348 -21.02 -5.04 -6.22
N LYS A 349 -21.87 -5.10 -7.25
CA LYS A 349 -23.29 -4.79 -7.13
C LYS A 349 -24.10 -5.79 -7.93
N VAL A 350 -25.25 -6.20 -7.39
CA VAL A 350 -26.18 -7.09 -8.08
C VAL A 350 -27.49 -6.36 -8.32
N ARG A 351 -28.04 -6.48 -9.53
CA ARG A 351 -29.27 -5.82 -9.93
C ARG A 351 -30.20 -6.78 -10.66
N ASN A 352 -31.50 -6.62 -10.41
CA ASN A 352 -32.58 -7.40 -11.04
C ASN A 352 -32.30 -8.92 -11.00
N GLN A 353 -31.71 -9.39 -9.89
CA GLN A 353 -31.43 -10.80 -9.58
C GLN A 353 -30.46 -11.53 -10.55
N SER A 354 -30.07 -10.90 -11.66
CA SER A 354 -29.37 -11.55 -12.78
C SER A 354 -28.20 -10.75 -13.34
N LYS A 355 -28.00 -9.50 -12.92
CA LYS A 355 -26.90 -8.66 -13.42
C LYS A 355 -25.90 -8.35 -12.32
N LEU A 356 -24.67 -8.83 -12.51
CA LEU A 356 -23.53 -8.58 -11.65
C LEU A 356 -22.68 -7.45 -12.25
N TYR A 357 -22.42 -6.40 -11.47
CA TYR A 357 -21.50 -5.33 -11.81
C TYR A 357 -20.26 -5.41 -10.93
N TYR A 358 -19.09 -5.21 -11.53
CA TYR A 358 -17.82 -5.25 -10.82
C TYR A 358 -16.77 -4.39 -11.53
N GLY A 359 -15.81 -3.86 -10.77
CA GLY A 359 -14.68 -3.10 -11.32
C GLY A 359 -13.42 -3.91 -11.42
N VAL A 360 -12.71 -3.83 -12.54
CA VAL A 360 -11.35 -4.37 -12.71
C VAL A 360 -10.37 -3.27 -13.11
N GLU A 361 -9.12 -3.42 -12.68
CA GLU A 361 -8.02 -2.58 -13.10
C GLU A 361 -7.44 -3.05 -14.44
N GLU A 362 -7.16 -2.08 -15.30
CA GLU A 362 -6.47 -2.28 -16.57
C GLU A 362 -5.39 -1.21 -16.75
N MET A 363 -4.42 -1.46 -17.62
CA MET A 363 -3.36 -0.50 -17.90
C MET A 363 -3.43 0.06 -19.32
N LYS A 364 -3.09 1.33 -19.47
CA LYS A 364 -2.89 1.97 -20.78
C LYS A 364 -1.79 3.03 -20.69
N SER A 365 -1.20 3.35 -21.83
CA SER A 365 -0.30 4.50 -21.96
C SER A 365 -1.06 5.82 -21.91
N GLY A 366 -0.34 6.91 -21.65
CA GLY A 366 -0.89 8.28 -21.71
C GLY A 366 -0.90 9.00 -20.36
N TYR A 367 -0.30 8.40 -19.34
CA TYR A 367 -0.15 9.01 -18.02
C TYR A 367 1.24 9.63 -17.86
N THR A 368 1.35 10.64 -17.01
CA THR A 368 2.62 11.37 -16.80
C THR A 368 3.33 10.86 -15.56
N ASN A 369 4.18 9.84 -15.73
CA ASN A 369 4.99 9.28 -14.66
C ASN A 369 6.40 8.89 -15.12
N ALA A 370 7.33 8.86 -14.17
CA ALA A 370 8.71 8.42 -14.33
C ALA A 370 8.92 6.93 -14.02
N LEU A 371 7.93 6.26 -13.40
CA LEU A 371 8.07 4.90 -12.90
C LEU A 371 7.72 3.79 -13.90
N ASN A 372 6.73 4.02 -14.76
CA ASN A 372 6.11 2.95 -15.56
C ASN A 372 6.00 3.32 -17.04
N LEU A 373 6.98 4.06 -17.58
CA LEU A 373 7.07 4.41 -19.00
C LEU A 373 5.76 5.01 -19.55
N SER A 374 5.15 5.92 -18.78
CA SER A 374 3.86 6.58 -19.10
C SER A 374 2.64 5.65 -19.15
N TYR A 375 2.76 4.40 -18.71
CA TYR A 375 1.61 3.55 -18.41
C TYR A 375 1.04 3.88 -17.04
N GLY A 376 -0.28 3.86 -16.94
CA GLY A 376 -1.02 4.02 -15.69
C GLY A 376 -2.24 3.13 -15.66
N VAL A 377 -2.82 3.00 -14.47
CA VAL A 377 -3.96 2.12 -14.18
C VAL A 377 -5.26 2.90 -14.35
N TYR A 378 -6.25 2.30 -14.98
CA TYR A 378 -7.61 2.83 -15.02
C TYR A 378 -8.61 1.74 -14.65
N ALA A 379 -9.81 2.16 -14.24
CA ALA A 379 -10.87 1.23 -13.85
C ALA A 379 -11.79 0.93 -15.04
N GLN A 380 -12.25 -0.31 -15.13
CA GLN A 380 -13.35 -0.73 -15.99
C GLN A 380 -14.51 -1.25 -15.16
N ILE A 381 -15.70 -0.68 -15.34
CA ILE A 381 -16.95 -1.28 -14.84
C ILE A 381 -17.43 -2.30 -15.88
N ARG A 382 -17.60 -3.54 -15.44
CA ARG A 382 -18.11 -4.65 -16.25
C ARG A 382 -19.49 -5.07 -15.75
N GLU A 383 -20.35 -5.48 -16.67
CA GLU A 383 -21.64 -6.12 -16.39
C GLU A 383 -21.56 -7.57 -16.87
N LYS A 384 -21.88 -8.50 -15.97
CA LYS A 384 -22.06 -9.91 -16.28
C LYS A 384 -23.50 -10.30 -16.05
N ASP A 385 -24.10 -10.90 -17.06
CA ASP A 385 -25.40 -11.56 -16.97
C ASP A 385 -25.18 -12.96 -16.38
N LEU A 386 -25.72 -13.20 -15.19
CA LEU A 386 -25.52 -14.42 -14.41
C LEU A 386 -26.22 -15.64 -15.04
N ARG A 387 -27.23 -15.44 -15.90
CA ARG A 387 -27.96 -16.53 -16.56
C ARG A 387 -27.23 -17.04 -17.79
N SER A 388 -26.81 -16.11 -18.64
CA SER A 388 -26.15 -16.40 -19.92
C SER A 388 -24.64 -16.49 -19.82
N GLY A 389 -24.05 -16.04 -18.71
CA GLY A 389 -22.62 -15.91 -18.51
C GLY A 389 -21.96 -14.82 -19.36
N ARG A 390 -22.74 -14.06 -20.15
CA ARG A 390 -22.22 -13.01 -21.02
C ARG A 390 -21.69 -11.86 -20.20
N ASP A 391 -20.49 -11.42 -20.56
CA ASP A 391 -19.77 -10.35 -19.90
C ASP A 391 -19.48 -9.22 -20.88
N ARG A 392 -19.69 -7.97 -20.46
CA ARG A 392 -19.42 -6.79 -21.30
C ARG A 392 -18.83 -5.63 -20.50
N LEU A 393 -18.00 -4.85 -21.17
CA LEU A 393 -17.56 -3.54 -20.69
C LEU A 393 -18.74 -2.56 -20.71
N VAL A 394 -18.95 -1.84 -19.62
CA VAL A 394 -19.99 -0.82 -19.50
C VAL A 394 -19.40 0.58 -19.63
N LEU A 395 -18.35 0.86 -18.86
CA LEU A 395 -17.68 2.15 -18.77
C LEU A 395 -16.23 1.93 -18.34
N ALA A 396 -15.33 2.80 -18.80
CA ALA A 396 -13.93 2.81 -18.39
C ALA A 396 -13.45 4.25 -18.11
N GLY A 397 -12.59 4.42 -17.11
CA GLY A 397 -12.01 5.72 -16.78
C GLY A 397 -11.35 5.73 -15.41
N ASP A 398 -11.07 6.93 -14.91
CA ASP A 398 -10.48 7.13 -13.58
C ASP A 398 -11.57 7.09 -12.49
N ILE A 399 -12.28 5.95 -12.45
CA ILE A 399 -13.47 5.75 -11.63
C ILE A 399 -13.04 5.42 -10.19
N ARG A 400 -13.59 6.17 -9.24
CA ARG A 400 -13.34 6.02 -7.79
C ARG A 400 -14.42 5.18 -7.12
N ALA A 401 -15.66 5.46 -7.45
CA ALA A 401 -16.82 4.75 -6.95
C ALA A 401 -17.95 4.81 -7.98
N TYR A 402 -18.92 3.91 -7.85
CA TYR A 402 -20.12 3.94 -8.66
C TYR A 402 -21.34 3.43 -7.87
N GLU A 403 -22.52 3.80 -8.34
CA GLU A 403 -23.82 3.35 -7.86
C GLU A 403 -24.77 3.08 -9.03
N LEU A 404 -25.60 2.05 -8.90
CA LEU A 404 -26.62 1.70 -9.88
C LEU A 404 -27.93 2.40 -9.51
N LEU A 405 -28.47 3.18 -10.43
CA LEU A 405 -29.73 3.89 -10.22
C LEU A 405 -30.94 3.06 -10.69
N PRO A 406 -32.13 3.22 -10.05
CA PRO A 406 -33.34 2.45 -10.40
C PRO A 406 -33.75 2.55 -11.87
N ASP A 407 -33.42 3.65 -12.54
CA ASP A 407 -33.80 3.91 -13.93
C ASP A 407 -32.89 3.22 -14.97
N GLY A 408 -31.84 2.52 -14.53
CA GLY A 408 -30.90 1.87 -15.45
C GLY A 408 -29.55 2.57 -15.55
N SER A 409 -29.48 3.83 -15.14
CA SER A 409 -28.25 4.63 -15.24
C SER A 409 -27.25 4.28 -14.15
N ILE A 410 -25.98 4.64 -14.39
CA ILE A 410 -24.89 4.48 -13.43
C ILE A 410 -24.45 5.87 -12.99
N LEU A 411 -24.48 6.11 -11.69
CA LEU A 411 -23.78 7.25 -11.09
C LEU A 411 -22.35 6.82 -10.82
N TYR A 412 -21.35 7.58 -11.25
CA TYR A 412 -19.95 7.28 -10.91
C TYR A 412 -19.21 8.55 -10.54
N SER A 413 -18.16 8.39 -9.75
CA SER A 413 -17.32 9.51 -9.34
C SER A 413 -15.88 9.35 -9.82
N THR A 414 -15.23 10.48 -10.06
CA THR A 414 -13.79 10.57 -10.34
C THR A 414 -13.14 11.49 -9.33
N ALA A 415 -11.86 11.25 -9.02
CA ALA A 415 -11.09 12.18 -8.20
C ALA A 415 -10.92 13.53 -8.94
N VAL A 416 -10.92 14.63 -8.21
CA VAL A 416 -10.61 15.97 -8.73
C VAL A 416 -9.12 16.22 -8.56
N ARG A 417 -8.49 16.87 -9.54
CA ARG A 417 -7.14 17.42 -9.41
C ARG A 417 -7.21 18.85 -8.90
N ASN A 418 -6.26 19.26 -8.07
CA ASN A 418 -6.15 20.59 -7.46
C ASN A 418 -7.27 21.00 -6.48
N ASP A 419 -8.16 20.09 -6.09
CA ASP A 419 -9.24 20.41 -5.13
C ASP A 419 -9.71 19.16 -4.36
N PHE A 420 -10.35 19.37 -3.21
CA PHE A 420 -10.91 18.31 -2.39
C PHE A 420 -12.24 17.78 -2.98
N GLY A 421 -12.42 16.47 -2.95
CA GLY A 421 -13.69 15.81 -3.25
C GLY A 421 -13.70 15.00 -4.53
N SER A 422 -14.85 14.93 -5.19
CA SER A 422 -15.04 14.13 -6.39
C SER A 422 -16.04 14.77 -7.34
N GLN A 423 -15.80 14.67 -8.63
CA GLN A 423 -16.80 14.97 -9.64
C GLN A 423 -17.73 13.78 -9.80
N ILE A 424 -19.03 14.05 -9.91
CA ILE A 424 -20.07 13.02 -10.03
C ILE A 424 -20.68 13.10 -11.42
N TYR A 425 -20.73 11.96 -12.08
CA TYR A 425 -21.21 11.80 -13.45
C TYR A 425 -22.35 10.80 -13.48
N ARG A 426 -23.29 10.99 -14.42
CA ARG A 426 -24.37 10.04 -14.70
C ARG A 426 -24.17 9.48 -16.10
N TYR A 427 -24.07 8.16 -16.20
CA TYR A 427 -23.92 7.42 -17.44
C TYR A 427 -25.22 6.67 -17.78
N LYS A 428 -25.68 6.82 -19.02
CA LYS A 428 -26.82 6.06 -19.58
C LYS A 428 -26.36 5.36 -20.85
N THR A 429 -26.67 4.08 -20.97
CA THR A 429 -26.32 3.29 -22.15
C THR A 429 -27.01 3.86 -23.39
N GLY A 430 -26.24 4.39 -24.34
CA GLY A 430 -26.75 4.94 -25.61
C GLY A 430 -26.67 6.45 -25.78
N GLU A 431 -26.14 7.18 -24.78
CA GLU A 431 -25.78 8.61 -24.86
C GLU A 431 -24.30 8.84 -24.57
#